data_AF-V4ISL6-F1
#
_entry.id   AF-V4ISL6-F1
#
_cell.length_a   1.000
_cell.length_b   1.000
_cell.length_c   1.000
_cell.angle_alpha   90.00
_cell.angle_beta   90.00
_cell.angle_gamma   90.00
#
_symmetry.space_group_name_H-M   'P 1'
#
loop_
_entity.id
_entity.type
_entity.pdbx_description
1 polymer ?
#
loop_
_entity_poly.entity_id
_entity_poly.type
_entity_poly.pdbx_seq_one_letter_code
_entity_poly.pdbx_strand_id
1 'polypeptide(L)'
;MILKPLHSFRNSFLVVAGVLASLPASAALVELTTATVGPLGTSDSASNVGADITIDFPDVTLFPSLQYYLRFTAGSQATTGNNVAIDNVDLFDNLSSSVLSSNFNNHGSPDGASVFTGIVWSISGISDPGNAIPLSPDAQVQTSGSPDNLDRLAVAWNIDTQGPWYIDIPLEVEVSSLTLSSFQFDYRFINGGGSNQVNPHPGSGVFTASILRSDPEVVPIPPSITLFAFGAALAAFRVIRRGAVK
;
A
#
# COMPACT_ATOMS: atom_id res chain seq x y z
N MET A 1 -47.49 31.09 56.09
CA MET A 1 -46.15 30.52 56.29
C MET A 1 -46.01 29.36 55.32
N ILE A 2 -45.36 29.58 54.18
CA ILE A 2 -45.32 28.63 53.05
C ILE A 2 -43.90 28.04 53.01
N LEU A 3 -43.78 26.75 53.33
CA LEU A 3 -42.54 25.99 53.18
C LEU A 3 -42.51 25.36 51.78
N LYS A 4 -41.53 25.76 50.96
CA LYS A 4 -41.24 25.15 49.65
C LYS A 4 -40.50 23.82 49.84
N PRO A 5 -40.76 22.79 49.01
CA PRO A 5 -40.01 21.54 49.07
C PRO A 5 -38.69 21.62 48.29
N LEU A 6 -37.67 20.95 48.85
CA LEU A 6 -36.33 20.73 48.30
C LEU A 6 -36.40 19.81 47.06
N HIS A 7 -35.82 20.24 45.93
CA HIS A 7 -35.57 19.37 44.78
C HIS A 7 -34.31 18.53 45.02
N SER A 8 -34.51 17.21 45.09
CA SER A 8 -33.45 16.19 45.12
C SER A 8 -32.89 15.99 43.69
N PHE A 9 -31.62 16.34 43.49
CA PHE A 9 -30.88 15.98 42.27
C PHE A 9 -30.46 14.52 42.34
N ARG A 10 -30.94 13.71 41.39
CA ARG A 10 -30.40 12.37 41.11
C ARG A 10 -29.33 12.51 40.02
N ASN A 11 -28.06 12.35 40.38
CA ASN A 11 -26.98 12.18 39.41
C ASN A 11 -27.06 10.76 38.80
N SER A 12 -27.68 10.65 37.63
CA SER A 12 -27.59 9.46 36.80
C SER A 12 -26.28 9.51 36.03
N PHE A 13 -25.23 8.88 36.55
CA PHE A 13 -23.98 8.66 35.82
C PHE A 13 -24.22 7.56 34.78
N LEU A 14 -24.57 7.94 33.55
CA LEU A 14 -24.61 7.03 32.42
C LEU A 14 -23.16 6.80 31.97
N VAL A 15 -22.55 5.71 32.45
CA VAL A 15 -21.30 5.21 31.88
C VAL A 15 -21.66 4.59 30.53
N VAL A 16 -21.58 5.41 29.46
CA VAL A 16 -21.57 4.90 28.09
C VAL A 16 -20.24 4.16 27.94
N ALA A 17 -20.26 2.84 28.13
CA ALA A 17 -19.17 1.97 27.69
C ALA A 17 -19.12 2.08 26.17
N GLY A 18 -18.40 3.10 25.68
CA GLY A 18 -18.13 3.28 24.26
C GLY A 18 -17.43 2.04 23.77
N VAL A 19 -18.11 1.30 22.90
CA VAL A 19 -17.47 0.31 22.04
C VAL A 19 -16.51 1.10 21.16
N LEU A 20 -15.26 1.24 21.62
CA LEU A 20 -14.15 1.58 20.75
C LEU A 20 -14.06 0.44 19.75
N ALA A 21 -14.72 0.61 18.61
CA ALA A 21 -14.44 -0.21 17.44
C ALA A 21 -12.96 0.05 17.12
N SER A 22 -12.09 -0.89 17.51
CA SER A 22 -10.71 -0.88 17.08
C SER A 22 -10.75 -0.89 15.56
N LEU A 23 -10.21 0.17 14.95
CA LEU A 23 -9.90 0.11 13.53
C LEU A 23 -9.04 -1.15 13.32
N PRO A 24 -9.36 -2.00 12.33
CA PRO A 24 -8.56 -3.19 12.09
C PRO A 24 -7.10 -2.76 11.91
N ALA A 25 -6.17 -3.45 12.58
CA ALA A 25 -4.76 -3.13 12.39
C ALA A 25 -4.43 -3.39 10.91
N SER A 26 -3.73 -2.46 10.27
CA SER A 26 -3.24 -2.69 8.92
C SER A 26 -2.39 -3.97 8.95
N ALA A 27 -2.71 -4.94 8.09
CA ALA A 27 -1.91 -6.15 7.96
C ALA A 27 -0.45 -5.76 7.70
N ALA A 28 0.48 -6.42 8.40
CA ALA A 28 1.89 -6.20 8.20
C ALA A 28 2.32 -6.83 6.86
N LEU A 29 3.03 -6.07 6.04
CA LEU A 29 3.65 -6.60 4.83
C LEU A 29 5.00 -7.21 5.19
N VAL A 30 5.21 -8.46 4.79
CA VAL A 30 6.48 -9.18 4.92
C VAL A 30 7.17 -9.18 3.56
N GLU A 31 8.38 -8.63 3.50
CA GLU A 31 9.22 -8.70 2.30
C GLU A 31 9.77 -10.12 2.13
N LEU A 32 9.44 -10.74 0.99
CA LEU A 32 9.92 -12.08 0.63
C LEU A 32 11.23 -12.02 -0.16
N THR A 33 11.29 -11.06 -1.08
CA THR A 33 12.48 -10.80 -1.90
C THR A 33 12.49 -9.33 -2.32
N THR A 34 13.69 -8.81 -2.56
CA THR A 34 13.92 -7.45 -3.03
C THR A 34 15.16 -7.41 -3.91
N ALA A 35 15.10 -6.62 -4.96
CA ALA A 35 16.23 -6.40 -5.85
C ALA A 35 16.22 -4.95 -6.33
N THR A 36 17.40 -4.39 -6.56
CA THR A 36 17.58 -2.97 -6.86
C THR A 36 18.54 -2.78 -8.03
N VAL A 37 18.23 -1.82 -8.89
CA VAL A 37 19.06 -1.41 -10.02
C VAL A 37 19.22 0.12 -10.01
N GLY A 38 20.37 0.59 -10.49
CA GLY A 38 20.69 2.01 -10.58
C GLY A 38 21.79 2.48 -9.62
N PRO A 39 22.08 3.80 -9.58
CA PRO A 39 21.40 4.86 -10.33
C PRO A 39 21.57 4.70 -11.85
N LEU A 40 20.47 4.86 -12.59
CA LEU A 40 20.47 4.73 -14.05
C LEU A 40 20.71 6.06 -14.77
N GLY A 41 20.48 7.18 -14.09
CA GLY A 41 20.82 8.50 -14.62
C GLY A 41 22.34 8.65 -14.72
N THR A 42 22.84 8.74 -15.95
CA THR A 42 24.28 8.91 -16.22
C THR A 42 24.61 10.35 -16.59
N SER A 43 25.90 10.62 -16.88
CA SER A 43 26.37 11.88 -17.48
C SER A 43 26.06 11.99 -18.98
N ASP A 44 25.49 10.96 -19.61
CA ASP A 44 25.13 10.94 -21.03
C ASP A 44 23.62 11.12 -21.22
N SER A 45 23.25 12.10 -22.05
CA SER A 45 21.87 12.37 -22.46
C SER A 45 21.15 11.16 -23.09
N ALA A 46 21.89 10.24 -23.72
CA ALA A 46 21.32 9.04 -24.33
C ALA A 46 20.79 8.03 -23.28
N SER A 47 21.26 8.11 -22.04
CA SER A 47 20.80 7.23 -20.94
C SER A 47 19.42 7.61 -20.38
N ASN A 48 18.87 8.77 -20.76
CA ASN A 48 17.61 9.28 -20.23
C ASN A 48 16.36 8.71 -20.92
N VAL A 49 16.54 7.85 -21.92
CA VAL A 49 15.46 7.23 -22.69
C VAL A 49 15.57 5.71 -22.62
N GLY A 50 14.60 5.11 -21.92
CA GLY A 50 14.21 3.70 -21.82
C GLY A 50 15.01 2.70 -22.62
N ALA A 51 16.04 2.15 -21.98
CA ALA A 51 16.37 0.75 -22.21
C ALA A 51 15.46 -0.09 -21.31
N ASP A 52 15.06 -1.25 -21.80
CA ASP A 52 14.45 -2.30 -21.01
C ASP A 52 15.35 -2.60 -19.80
N ILE A 53 14.84 -2.30 -18.59
CA ILE A 53 15.53 -2.58 -17.35
C ILE A 53 14.98 -3.87 -16.78
N THR A 54 15.85 -4.86 -16.60
CA THR A 54 15.51 -6.11 -15.91
C THR A 54 16.08 -6.08 -14.49
N ILE A 55 15.22 -6.35 -13.53
CA ILE A 55 15.57 -6.62 -12.13
C ILE A 55 15.37 -8.12 -11.89
N ASP A 56 16.47 -8.84 -11.72
CA ASP A 56 16.44 -10.26 -11.37
C ASP A 56 16.19 -10.43 -9.86
N PHE A 57 15.22 -11.27 -9.51
CA PHE A 57 14.98 -11.73 -8.16
C PHE A 57 15.65 -13.08 -7.93
N PRO A 58 16.07 -13.39 -6.69
CA PRO A 58 16.05 -14.77 -6.24
C PRO A 58 14.65 -15.36 -6.47
N ASP A 59 14.59 -16.56 -7.07
CA ASP A 59 13.34 -17.28 -7.34
C ASP A 59 12.44 -17.29 -6.08
N VAL A 60 11.22 -16.76 -6.22
CA VAL A 60 10.23 -16.71 -5.13
C VAL A 60 8.96 -17.42 -5.54
N THR A 61 8.57 -18.44 -4.76
CA THR A 61 7.35 -19.20 -5.00
C THR A 61 6.18 -18.63 -4.20
N LEU A 62 5.13 -18.25 -4.93
CA LEU A 62 3.84 -17.79 -4.42
C LEU A 62 2.84 -18.95 -4.42
N PHE A 63 1.96 -18.98 -3.42
CA PHE A 63 0.94 -20.01 -3.25
C PHE A 63 -0.47 -19.40 -3.29
N PRO A 64 -1.48 -20.13 -3.77
CA PRO A 64 -2.86 -19.63 -3.79
C PRO A 64 -3.38 -19.36 -2.37
N SER A 65 -4.46 -18.55 -2.28
CA SER A 65 -5.11 -18.14 -1.02
C SER A 65 -4.31 -17.21 -0.09
N LEU A 66 -3.13 -16.77 -0.54
CA LEU A 66 -2.34 -15.73 0.13
C LEU A 66 -2.37 -14.47 -0.74
N GLN A 67 -2.36 -13.30 -0.09
CA GLN A 67 -2.28 -12.03 -0.79
C GLN A 67 -0.82 -11.59 -0.89
N TYR A 68 -0.37 -11.35 -2.12
CA TYR A 68 0.95 -10.79 -2.39
C TYR A 68 0.82 -9.43 -3.07
N TYR A 69 1.93 -8.71 -3.09
CA TYR A 69 2.10 -7.47 -3.82
C TYR A 69 3.46 -7.44 -4.49
N LEU A 70 3.50 -7.01 -5.74
CA LEU A 70 4.71 -6.47 -6.32
C LEU A 70 4.78 -4.99 -5.95
N ARG A 71 5.75 -4.63 -5.12
CA ARG A 71 6.08 -3.23 -4.84
C ARG A 71 7.17 -2.78 -5.79
N PHE A 72 6.87 -1.75 -6.57
CA PHE A 72 7.86 -1.04 -7.36
C PHE A 72 8.13 0.32 -6.73
N THR A 73 9.40 0.63 -6.50
CA THR A 73 9.86 1.89 -5.91
C THR A 73 10.81 2.59 -6.87
N ALA A 74 10.54 3.86 -7.16
CA ALA A 74 11.46 4.75 -7.86
C ALA A 74 12.02 5.78 -6.88
N GLY A 75 13.34 5.89 -6.82
CA GLY A 75 14.05 6.80 -5.93
C GLY A 75 15.32 7.36 -6.58
N SER A 76 16.13 8.04 -5.77
CA SER A 76 17.34 8.69 -6.21
C SER A 76 18.41 8.76 -5.12
N GLN A 77 19.67 8.91 -5.54
CA GLN A 77 20.80 9.34 -4.69
C GLN A 77 21.27 10.77 -5.02
N ALA A 78 20.69 11.41 -6.02
CA ALA A 78 20.98 12.79 -6.40
C ALA A 78 20.13 13.79 -5.61
N THR A 79 20.44 15.08 -5.79
CA THR A 79 19.79 16.20 -5.10
C THR A 79 19.14 17.21 -6.05
N THR A 80 19.17 16.96 -7.36
CA THR A 80 18.68 17.88 -8.40
C THR A 80 17.48 17.31 -9.12
N GLY A 81 16.33 17.93 -8.90
CA GLY A 81 15.01 17.33 -9.04
C GLY A 81 14.51 16.87 -10.40
N ASN A 82 14.20 15.58 -10.46
CA ASN A 82 13.60 14.84 -11.56
C ASN A 82 12.44 14.00 -11.05
N ASN A 83 11.46 13.77 -11.90
CA ASN A 83 10.42 12.77 -11.71
C ASN A 83 10.74 11.59 -12.65
N VAL A 84 10.02 10.49 -12.48
CA VAL A 84 10.18 9.31 -13.34
C VAL A 84 8.82 8.82 -13.82
N ALA A 85 8.77 8.46 -15.10
CA ALA A 85 7.69 7.71 -15.72
C ALA A 85 8.16 6.29 -16.04
N ILE A 86 7.28 5.30 -15.87
CA ILE A 86 7.53 3.91 -16.26
C ILE A 86 6.51 3.41 -17.29
N ASP A 87 6.92 2.43 -18.07
CA ASP A 87 6.18 1.86 -19.20
C ASP A 87 6.60 0.39 -19.41
N ASN A 88 5.90 -0.34 -20.29
CA ASN A 88 6.21 -1.71 -20.72
C ASN A 88 6.63 -2.63 -19.55
N VAL A 89 5.80 -2.67 -18.52
CA VAL A 89 6.04 -3.48 -17.34
C VAL A 89 5.73 -4.94 -17.65
N ASP A 90 6.65 -5.82 -17.31
CA ASP A 90 6.54 -7.28 -17.40
C ASP A 90 7.07 -7.94 -16.12
N LEU A 91 6.34 -8.92 -15.59
CA LEU A 91 6.79 -9.80 -14.52
C LEU A 91 6.90 -11.22 -15.07
N PHE A 92 8.06 -11.85 -14.90
CA PHE A 92 8.34 -13.17 -15.46
C PHE A 92 8.38 -14.27 -14.39
N ASP A 93 7.97 -15.47 -14.80
CA ASP A 93 8.22 -16.70 -14.04
C ASP A 93 9.64 -17.24 -14.27
N ASN A 94 10.02 -18.32 -13.58
CA ASN A 94 11.32 -18.98 -13.75
C ASN A 94 11.48 -19.74 -15.08
N LEU A 95 10.45 -19.75 -15.93
CA LEU A 95 10.48 -20.29 -17.28
C LEU A 95 10.53 -19.16 -18.34
N SER A 96 10.75 -17.91 -17.90
CA SER A 96 10.77 -16.71 -18.74
C SER A 96 9.44 -16.44 -19.48
N SER A 97 8.32 -16.90 -18.92
CA SER A 97 6.98 -16.56 -19.41
C SER A 97 6.44 -15.34 -18.66
N SER A 98 5.83 -14.41 -19.39
CA SER A 98 5.18 -13.23 -18.77
C SER A 98 3.94 -13.68 -17.99
N VAL A 99 3.93 -13.34 -16.71
CA VAL A 99 2.87 -13.62 -15.72
C VAL A 99 1.91 -12.44 -15.62
N LEU A 100 2.47 -11.23 -15.71
CA LEU A 100 1.76 -9.97 -15.63
C LEU A 100 2.45 -9.00 -16.57
N SER A 101 1.69 -8.33 -17.43
CA SER A 101 2.24 -7.23 -18.20
C SER A 101 1.25 -6.12 -18.52
N SER A 102 1.78 -4.92 -18.73
CA SER A 102 1.04 -3.73 -19.14
C SER A 102 2.01 -2.69 -19.72
N ASN A 103 1.61 -2.06 -20.81
CA ASN A 103 2.27 -0.87 -21.36
C ASN A 103 1.58 0.44 -20.93
N PHE A 104 0.63 0.38 -20.00
CA PHE A 104 -0.15 1.51 -19.48
C PHE A 104 -0.85 2.41 -20.52
N ASN A 105 -0.83 2.05 -21.81
CA ASN A 105 -1.47 2.79 -22.88
C ASN A 105 -2.96 2.95 -22.59
N ASN A 106 -3.46 4.17 -22.78
CA ASN A 106 -4.86 4.53 -22.53
C ASN A 106 -5.33 4.31 -21.09
N HIS A 107 -4.44 4.41 -20.09
CA HIS A 107 -4.90 4.41 -18.70
C HIS A 107 -5.88 5.59 -18.48
N GLY A 108 -7.00 5.33 -17.80
CA GLY A 108 -8.13 6.26 -17.69
C GLY A 108 -7.96 7.40 -16.69
N SER A 109 -6.75 7.61 -16.17
CA SER A 109 -6.51 8.57 -15.08
C SER A 109 -6.03 9.92 -15.57
N PRO A 110 -6.76 11.01 -15.27
CA PRO A 110 -6.30 12.36 -15.57
C PRO A 110 -5.18 12.79 -14.62
N ASP A 111 -4.49 13.88 -14.98
CA ASP A 111 -3.58 14.59 -14.11
C ASP A 111 -4.18 14.91 -12.75
N GLY A 112 -3.38 14.73 -11.69
CA GLY A 112 -3.80 15.01 -10.31
C GLY A 112 -4.65 13.91 -9.68
N ALA A 113 -4.97 12.84 -10.41
CA ALA A 113 -5.68 11.69 -9.84
C ALA A 113 -4.85 11.00 -8.76
N SER A 114 -5.50 10.48 -7.72
CA SER A 114 -4.84 9.72 -6.66
C SER A 114 -4.69 8.22 -6.97
N VAL A 115 -5.18 7.77 -8.12
CA VAL A 115 -5.23 6.35 -8.53
C VAL A 115 -5.06 6.29 -10.05
N PHE A 116 -4.27 5.32 -10.54
CA PHE A 116 -4.23 4.89 -11.92
C PHE A 116 -5.37 3.90 -12.18
N THR A 117 -6.25 4.23 -13.12
CA THR A 117 -7.46 3.47 -13.45
C THR A 117 -7.43 3.03 -14.90
N GLY A 118 -8.22 2.03 -15.25
CA GLY A 118 -8.35 1.57 -16.64
C GLY A 118 -7.06 0.96 -17.21
N ILE A 119 -6.19 0.44 -16.35
CA ILE A 119 -4.99 -0.29 -16.78
C ILE A 119 -5.43 -1.60 -17.41
N VAL A 120 -4.89 -1.90 -18.60
CA VAL A 120 -5.14 -3.16 -19.30
C VAL A 120 -4.00 -4.12 -18.99
N TRP A 121 -4.29 -5.15 -18.20
CA TRP A 121 -3.32 -6.18 -17.83
C TRP A 121 -3.42 -7.41 -18.74
N SER A 122 -2.28 -7.92 -19.18
CA SER A 122 -2.15 -9.30 -19.67
C SER A 122 -1.66 -10.18 -18.53
N ILE A 123 -2.40 -11.24 -18.21
CA ILE A 123 -2.16 -12.07 -17.02
C ILE A 123 -2.09 -13.56 -17.35
N SER A 124 -1.25 -14.27 -16.61
CA SER A 124 -1.12 -15.73 -16.66
C SER A 124 -0.87 -16.27 -15.25
N GLY A 125 -1.81 -17.05 -14.72
CA GLY A 125 -1.68 -17.71 -13.41
C GLY A 125 -1.95 -16.83 -12.18
N ILE A 126 -2.35 -15.58 -12.39
CA ILE A 126 -2.83 -14.64 -11.35
C ILE A 126 -4.17 -14.04 -11.78
N SER A 127 -4.90 -13.45 -10.82
CA SER A 127 -6.10 -12.64 -11.12
C SER A 127 -5.73 -11.25 -11.63
N ASP A 128 -6.73 -10.53 -12.17
CA ASP A 128 -6.61 -9.13 -12.57
C ASP A 128 -6.24 -8.23 -11.36
N PRO A 129 -5.10 -7.51 -11.39
CA PRO A 129 -4.72 -6.60 -10.31
C PRO A 129 -5.62 -5.36 -10.18
N GLY A 130 -6.34 -4.98 -11.24
CA GLY A 130 -7.16 -3.79 -11.28
C GLY A 130 -6.35 -2.48 -11.28
N ASN A 131 -6.77 -1.54 -10.44
CA ASN A 131 -6.18 -0.19 -10.38
C ASN A 131 -4.87 -0.17 -9.58
N ALA A 132 -3.96 0.76 -9.90
CA ALA A 132 -2.74 1.00 -9.14
C ALA A 132 -2.79 2.32 -8.37
N ILE A 133 -2.26 2.36 -7.16
CA ILE A 133 -2.30 3.55 -6.29
C ILE A 133 -0.86 3.96 -5.94
N PRO A 134 -0.44 5.21 -6.22
CA PRO A 134 0.78 5.76 -5.63
C PRO A 134 0.64 5.83 -4.11
N LEU A 135 1.58 5.23 -3.39
CA LEU A 135 1.51 5.14 -1.93
C LEU A 135 2.35 6.20 -1.21
N SER A 136 3.08 7.05 -1.95
CA SER A 136 3.71 8.21 -1.34
C SER A 136 2.68 9.28 -0.96
N PRO A 137 2.82 9.93 0.20
CA PRO A 137 1.92 11.02 0.59
C PRO A 137 1.90 12.10 -0.48
N ASP A 138 0.72 12.55 -0.90
CA ASP A 138 0.52 13.59 -1.93
C ASP A 138 1.03 13.27 -3.35
N ALA A 139 1.51 12.04 -3.58
CA ALA A 139 1.82 11.56 -4.92
C ALA A 139 0.55 11.46 -5.76
N GLN A 140 0.53 12.17 -6.88
CA GLN A 140 -0.59 12.17 -7.82
C GLN A 140 -0.13 11.69 -9.19
N VAL A 141 -1.05 11.12 -9.96
CA VAL A 141 -0.85 10.77 -11.37
C VAL A 141 -0.43 12.02 -12.14
N GLN A 142 0.59 11.89 -12.98
CA GLN A 142 1.10 12.94 -13.84
C GLN A 142 1.08 12.46 -15.29
N THR A 143 0.05 12.85 -16.02
CA THR A 143 -0.11 12.60 -17.46
C THR A 143 0.12 13.86 -18.30
N SER A 144 0.28 15.02 -17.67
CA SER A 144 0.52 16.31 -18.31
C SER A 144 1.91 16.34 -18.91
N GLY A 145 2.03 16.98 -20.07
CA GLY A 145 3.30 17.24 -20.71
C GLY A 145 3.42 16.61 -22.08
N SER A 146 4.49 15.82 -22.28
CA SER A 146 4.79 15.21 -23.58
C SER A 146 3.71 14.19 -23.96
N PRO A 147 3.25 14.13 -25.23
CA PRO A 147 2.35 13.08 -25.69
C PRO A 147 2.86 11.66 -25.35
N ASP A 148 4.18 11.45 -25.41
CA ASP A 148 4.84 10.19 -25.01
C ASP A 148 4.62 9.77 -23.55
N ASN A 149 4.18 10.70 -22.67
CA ASN A 149 3.97 10.44 -21.25
C ASN A 149 2.49 10.32 -20.89
N LEU A 150 1.58 10.51 -21.85
CA LEU A 150 0.14 10.27 -21.64
C LEU A 150 -0.16 8.78 -21.39
N ASP A 151 0.72 7.92 -21.88
CA ASP A 151 0.58 6.47 -21.84
C ASP A 151 1.52 5.80 -20.82
N ARG A 152 2.09 6.56 -19.87
CA ARG A 152 3.05 6.05 -18.89
C ARG A 152 2.53 6.17 -17.48
N LEU A 153 2.90 5.23 -16.62
CA LEU A 153 2.70 5.38 -15.19
C LEU A 153 3.73 6.37 -14.65
N ALA A 154 3.29 7.61 -14.43
CA ALA A 154 4.14 8.66 -13.89
C ALA A 154 3.45 9.40 -12.74
N VAL A 155 4.27 9.82 -11.79
CA VAL A 155 3.81 10.47 -10.57
C VAL A 155 4.40 11.88 -10.50
N ALA A 156 3.58 12.86 -10.10
CA ALA A 156 3.95 14.23 -9.74
C ALA A 156 4.77 14.27 -8.45
N TRP A 157 5.89 13.56 -8.46
CA TRP A 157 6.77 13.35 -7.33
C TRP A 157 8.23 13.38 -7.75
N ASN A 158 8.96 14.32 -7.16
CA ASN A 158 10.35 14.54 -7.46
C ASN A 158 11.23 13.59 -6.66
N ILE A 159 11.80 12.58 -7.31
CA ILE A 159 12.55 11.51 -6.63
C ILE A 159 13.85 11.99 -5.96
N ASP A 160 14.42 13.13 -6.40
CA ASP A 160 15.65 13.66 -5.80
C ASP A 160 15.40 14.59 -4.61
N THR A 161 14.27 15.31 -4.59
CA THR A 161 14.00 16.34 -3.57
C THR A 161 12.85 16.01 -2.62
N GLN A 162 11.91 15.17 -3.04
CA GLN A 162 10.77 14.72 -2.24
C GLN A 162 10.95 13.28 -1.74
N GLY A 163 12.00 12.59 -2.19
CA GLY A 163 12.28 11.19 -1.83
C GLY A 163 11.57 10.20 -2.76
N PRO A 164 11.63 8.90 -2.45
CA PRO A 164 11.11 7.88 -3.34
C PRO A 164 9.57 7.91 -3.43
N TRP A 165 9.05 7.40 -4.54
CA TRP A 165 7.65 6.98 -4.64
C TRP A 165 7.55 5.50 -4.96
N TYR A 166 6.44 4.89 -4.57
CA TYR A 166 6.19 3.48 -4.81
C TYR A 166 4.73 3.20 -5.14
N ILE A 167 4.51 2.12 -5.88
CA ILE A 167 3.21 1.53 -6.18
C ILE A 167 3.21 0.08 -5.72
N ASP A 168 2.05 -0.39 -5.27
CA ASP A 168 1.82 -1.80 -5.00
C ASP A 168 0.83 -2.34 -6.04
N ILE A 169 1.23 -3.41 -6.71
CA ILE A 169 0.39 -4.16 -7.65
C ILE A 169 0.00 -5.47 -6.95
N PRO A 170 -1.29 -5.72 -6.67
CA PRO A 170 -1.72 -6.95 -6.01
C PRO A 170 -1.47 -8.16 -6.93
N LEU A 171 -0.99 -9.24 -6.34
CA LEU A 171 -0.78 -10.53 -6.99
C LEU A 171 -1.58 -11.60 -6.23
N GLU A 172 -2.70 -12.04 -6.80
CA GLU A 172 -3.50 -13.15 -6.28
C GLU A 172 -3.31 -14.37 -7.19
N VAL A 173 -2.72 -15.45 -6.65
CA VAL A 173 -2.32 -16.62 -7.43
C VAL A 173 -3.52 -17.56 -7.65
N GLU A 174 -3.81 -17.88 -8.92
CA GLU A 174 -4.91 -18.77 -9.31
C GLU A 174 -4.47 -20.21 -9.64
N VAL A 175 -3.16 -20.44 -9.75
CA VAL A 175 -2.55 -21.77 -9.99
C VAL A 175 -2.06 -22.41 -8.70
N SER A 176 -1.57 -23.67 -8.77
CA SER A 176 -1.09 -24.39 -7.59
C SER A 176 0.10 -23.72 -6.90
N SER A 177 0.98 -23.11 -7.70
CA SER A 177 2.14 -22.34 -7.26
C SER A 177 2.68 -21.56 -8.45
N LEU A 178 3.27 -20.40 -8.18
CA LEU A 178 3.86 -19.53 -9.19
C LEU A 178 5.26 -19.10 -8.72
N THR A 179 6.30 -19.41 -9.48
CA THR A 179 7.67 -19.00 -9.14
C THR A 179 8.09 -17.83 -10.01
N LEU A 180 8.28 -16.66 -9.39
CA LEU A 180 8.71 -15.44 -10.08
C LEU A 180 10.24 -15.37 -10.13
N SER A 181 10.78 -14.81 -11.22
CA SER A 181 12.23 -14.72 -11.45
C SER A 181 12.72 -13.31 -11.72
N SER A 182 12.00 -12.50 -12.51
CA SER A 182 12.45 -11.16 -12.86
C SER A 182 11.31 -10.20 -13.14
N PHE A 183 11.62 -8.91 -13.06
CA PHE A 183 10.73 -7.80 -13.37
C PHE A 183 11.40 -6.88 -14.38
N GLN A 184 10.72 -6.61 -15.49
CA GLN A 184 11.19 -5.75 -16.56
C GLN A 184 10.29 -4.52 -16.71
N PHE A 185 10.89 -3.38 -17.06
CA PHE A 185 10.18 -2.15 -17.35
C PHE A 185 11.04 -1.22 -18.21
N ASP A 186 10.36 -0.32 -18.92
CA ASP A 186 10.96 0.88 -19.49
C ASP A 186 10.79 2.06 -18.56
N TYR A 187 11.73 3.01 -18.62
CA TYR A 187 11.63 4.24 -17.83
C TYR A 187 12.01 5.49 -18.63
N ARG A 188 11.59 6.64 -18.11
CA ARG A 188 11.98 7.96 -18.63
C ARG A 188 12.01 9.00 -17.50
N PHE A 189 13.05 9.83 -17.48
CA PHE A 189 13.06 11.01 -16.61
C PHE A 189 12.17 12.11 -17.19
N ILE A 190 11.33 12.68 -16.34
CA ILE A 190 10.42 13.76 -16.70
C ILE A 190 10.53 14.90 -15.69
N ASN A 191 10.25 16.13 -16.11
CA ASN A 191 10.19 17.26 -15.19
C ASN A 191 8.83 17.30 -14.45
N GLY A 192 8.67 18.24 -13.51
CA GLY A 192 7.40 18.40 -12.78
C GLY A 192 6.19 18.82 -13.64
N GLY A 193 6.39 19.19 -14.91
CA GLY A 193 5.32 19.42 -15.90
C GLY A 193 5.19 18.29 -16.94
N GLY A 194 5.87 17.17 -16.69
CA GLY A 194 5.84 15.91 -17.42
C GLY A 194 6.36 15.97 -18.84
N SER A 195 7.25 16.93 -19.11
CA SER A 195 8.07 16.90 -20.32
C SER A 195 9.29 16.00 -20.09
N ASN A 196 9.67 15.26 -21.14
CA ASN A 196 10.89 14.45 -21.13
C ASN A 196 12.10 15.31 -20.83
N GLN A 197 12.96 14.85 -19.92
CA GLN A 197 14.23 15.49 -19.67
C GLN A 197 15.33 14.83 -20.52
N VAL A 198 16.07 15.65 -21.26
CA VAL A 198 17.15 15.20 -22.15
C VAL A 198 18.54 15.41 -21.54
N ASN A 199 18.64 16.23 -20.49
CA ASN A 199 19.92 16.52 -19.85
C ASN A 199 20.33 15.37 -18.93
N PRO A 200 21.63 15.10 -18.76
CA PRO A 200 22.10 14.07 -17.85
C PRO A 200 21.57 14.24 -16.41
N HIS A 201 21.29 13.12 -15.73
CA HIS A 201 20.79 13.09 -14.35
C HIS A 201 21.68 12.22 -13.44
N PRO A 202 22.96 12.59 -13.20
CA PRO A 202 23.89 11.75 -12.47
C PRO A 202 23.38 11.40 -11.06
N GLY A 203 23.24 10.10 -10.78
CA GLY A 203 22.80 9.63 -9.46
C GLY A 203 21.29 9.51 -9.26
N SER A 204 20.48 9.84 -10.28
CA SER A 204 19.03 9.65 -10.28
C SER A 204 18.62 8.26 -10.80
N GLY A 205 17.38 7.86 -10.52
CA GLY A 205 16.79 6.62 -11.05
C GLY A 205 17.36 5.37 -10.41
N VAL A 206 17.18 5.23 -9.10
CA VAL A 206 17.33 3.97 -8.38
C VAL A 206 15.97 3.30 -8.33
N PHE A 207 15.88 2.08 -8.84
CA PHE A 207 14.65 1.32 -8.90
C PHE A 207 14.76 0.07 -8.05
N THR A 208 13.76 -0.15 -7.21
CA THR A 208 13.67 -1.34 -6.36
C THR A 208 12.36 -2.04 -6.67
N ALA A 209 12.42 -3.35 -6.91
CA ALA A 209 11.25 -4.20 -6.98
C ALA A 209 11.29 -5.19 -5.83
N SER A 210 10.16 -5.38 -5.16
CA SER A 210 10.04 -6.27 -4.00
C SER A 210 8.76 -7.07 -4.11
N ILE A 211 8.82 -8.35 -3.73
CA ILE A 211 7.62 -9.16 -3.55
C ILE A 211 7.29 -9.18 -2.06
N LEU A 212 6.11 -8.68 -1.75
CA LEU A 212 5.59 -8.58 -0.39
C LEU A 212 4.45 -9.58 -0.22
N ARG A 213 4.31 -10.13 0.99
CA ARG A 213 3.14 -10.90 1.41
C ARG A 213 2.39 -10.15 2.49
N SER A 214 1.08 -10.02 2.35
CA SER A 214 0.24 -9.62 3.48
C SER A 214 0.01 -10.86 4.33
N ASP A 215 0.64 -10.90 5.51
CA ASP A 215 0.29 -11.92 6.47
C ASP A 215 -1.14 -11.66 6.96
N PRO A 216 -2.00 -12.69 7.07
CA PRO A 216 -3.27 -12.51 7.77
C PRO A 216 -2.93 -11.97 9.15
N GLU A 217 -3.62 -10.89 9.55
CA GLU A 217 -3.40 -10.26 10.85
C GLU A 217 -3.33 -11.38 11.89
N VAL A 218 -2.17 -11.52 12.54
CA VAL A 218 -2.08 -12.37 13.72
C VAL A 218 -2.88 -11.62 14.75
N VAL A 219 -4.19 -11.87 14.78
CA VAL A 219 -5.09 -11.31 15.79
C VAL A 219 -4.42 -11.68 17.11
N PRO A 220 -3.85 -10.71 17.85
CA PRO A 220 -3.15 -11.03 19.06
C PRO A 220 -4.17 -11.75 19.92
N ILE A 221 -3.90 -13.02 20.22
CA ILE A 221 -4.78 -13.81 21.08
C ILE A 221 -4.90 -12.96 22.34
N PRO A 222 -6.09 -12.38 22.63
CA PRO A 222 -6.21 -11.51 23.78
C PRO A 222 -5.70 -12.34 24.96
N PRO A 223 -4.82 -11.79 25.81
CA PRO A 223 -4.35 -12.54 26.96
C PRO A 223 -5.60 -13.08 27.64
N SER A 224 -5.69 -14.41 27.78
CA SER A 224 -6.88 -15.08 28.31
C SER A 224 -7.36 -14.23 29.47
N ILE A 225 -8.56 -13.65 29.36
CA ILE A 225 -9.15 -12.93 30.48
C ILE A 225 -9.34 -14.03 31.51
N THR A 226 -8.37 -14.17 32.39
CA THR A 226 -8.53 -14.92 33.63
C THR A 226 -9.60 -14.12 34.35
N LEU A 227 -10.84 -14.54 34.17
CA LEU A 227 -11.98 -14.02 34.88
C LEU A 227 -11.68 -14.36 36.34
N PHE A 228 -11.06 -13.43 37.06
CA PHE A 228 -11.07 -13.47 38.50
C PHE A 228 -12.54 -13.44 38.87
N ALA A 229 -13.08 -14.60 39.21
CA ALA A 229 -14.35 -14.68 39.90
C ALA A 229 -14.16 -13.88 41.18
N PHE A 230 -14.53 -12.60 41.14
CA PHE A 230 -14.81 -11.86 42.36
C PHE A 230 -15.92 -12.67 43.02
N GLY A 231 -15.54 -13.44 44.04
CA GLY A 231 -16.48 -14.13 44.89
C GLY A 231 -17.51 -13.10 45.33
N ALA A 232 -18.70 -13.20 44.77
CA ALA A 232 -19.85 -12.47 45.26
C ALA A 232 -20.04 -12.93 46.70
N ALA A 233 -19.52 -12.15 47.65
CA ALA A 233 -20.00 -12.19 49.01
C ALA A 233 -21.48 -11.81 48.93
N LEU A 234 -22.32 -12.85 48.88
CA LEU A 234 -23.77 -12.77 48.97
C LEU A 234 -24.10 -12.09 50.30
N ALA A 235 -24.27 -10.78 50.28
CA ALA A 235 -24.80 -10.05 51.42
C ALA A 235 -26.23 -10.55 51.64
N ALA A 236 -26.42 -11.40 52.65
CA ALA A 236 -27.72 -11.89 53.06
C ALA A 236 -28.62 -10.70 53.47
N PHE A 237 -29.52 -10.30 52.58
CA PHE A 237 -30.53 -9.30 52.86
C PHE A 237 -31.57 -9.92 53.82
N ARG A 238 -31.37 -9.72 55.13
CA ARG A 238 -32.32 -10.17 56.15
C ARG A 238 -33.51 -9.22 56.18
N VAL A 239 -34.62 -9.61 55.54
CA VAL A 239 -35.90 -8.90 55.64
C VAL A 239 -36.46 -9.10 57.06
N ILE A 240 -36.35 -8.08 57.90
CA ILE A 240 -37.03 -8.04 59.21
C ILE A 240 -38.47 -7.57 58.98
N ARG A 241 -39.44 -8.49 59.02
CA ARG A 241 -40.86 -8.12 59.17
C ARG A 241 -41.11 -7.70 60.63
N ARG A 242 -41.40 -6.43 60.88
CA ARG A 242 -42.02 -6.00 62.15
C ARG A 242 -43.48 -6.43 62.15
N GLY A 243 -43.82 -7.36 63.06
CA GLY A 243 -45.21 -7.64 63.38
C GLY A 243 -45.84 -6.46 64.12
N ALA A 244 -47.00 -6.01 63.65
CA ALA A 244 -47.86 -5.14 64.43
C ALA A 244 -48.54 -5.99 65.52
N VAL A 245 -48.30 -5.62 66.78
CA VAL A 245 -49.08 -6.07 67.94
C VAL A 245 -50.42 -5.33 67.88
N LYS A 246 -51.52 -6.05 68.16
CA LYS A 246 -52.88 -5.52 68.24
C LYS A 246 -53.04 -4.53 69.38
#